data_AF-A0A968TA13-F1
#
_entry.id   AF-A0A968TA13-F1
#
_cell.length_a   1.000
_cell.length_b   1.000
_cell.length_c   1.000
_cell.angle_alpha   90.00
_cell.angle_beta   90.00
_cell.angle_gamma   90.00
#
_symmetry.space_group_name_H-M   'P 1'
#
loop_
_entity.id
_entity.type
_entity.pdbx_description
1 polymer ?
#
loop_
_entity_poly.entity_id
_entity_poly.type
_entity_poly.pdbx_seq_one_letter_code
_entity_poly.pdbx_strand_id
1 'polypeptide(L)'
;MLIATSGIALFTIIYFSLKGAAPVYFYINMFLMGIPMGGLWAIFVTAASEQFGTNIRATVTTTIPNFVRGGTILMTTMLAALTPKAGLWSSGVIVGILFIGIALVSVFFTEETYGKDLDYQEDNHALADSNFVMTASGAVVEIQAT
;
A
#
# COMPACT_ATOMS: atom_id res chain seq x y z
N MET A 1 -9.55 1.91 -13.50
CA MET A 1 -8.92 3.00 -12.72
C MET A 1 -9.73 4.30 -12.76
N LEU A 2 -10.08 4.82 -13.94
CA LEU A 2 -10.74 6.13 -14.11
C LEU A 2 -12.12 6.27 -13.40
N ILE A 3 -12.92 5.20 -13.35
CA ILE A 3 -14.23 5.19 -12.66
C ILE A 3 -14.05 5.31 -11.14
N ALA A 4 -13.05 4.62 -10.58
CA ALA A 4 -12.81 4.62 -9.14
C ALA A 4 -12.22 5.97 -8.68
N THR A 5 -11.29 6.55 -9.44
CA THR A 5 -10.71 7.86 -9.13
C THR A 5 -11.72 9.00 -9.28
N SER A 6 -12.56 8.98 -10.32
CA SER A 6 -13.65 9.96 -10.48
C SER A 6 -14.72 9.84 -9.39
N GLY A 7 -15.05 8.62 -8.97
CA GLY A 7 -15.94 8.39 -7.82
C GLY A 7 -15.42 9.02 -6.53
N ILE A 8 -14.14 8.82 -6.20
CA ILE A 8 -13.52 9.42 -5.00
C ILE A 8 -13.49 10.95 -5.10
N ALA A 9 -13.15 11.50 -6.27
CA ALA A 9 -13.13 12.95 -6.47
C ALA A 9 -14.52 13.55 -6.25
N LEU A 10 -15.57 12.93 -6.79
CA LEU A 10 -16.96 13.35 -6.61
C LEU A 10 -17.38 13.36 -5.13
N PHE A 11 -17.18 12.26 -4.40
CA PHE A 11 -17.56 12.16 -2.99
C PHE A 11 -16.71 13.05 -2.07
N THR A 12 -15.47 13.36 -2.47
CA THR A 12 -14.62 14.35 -1.77
C THR A 12 -15.15 15.77 -1.94
N ILE A 13 -15.60 16.15 -3.15
CA ILE A 13 -16.23 17.45 -3.38
C ILE A 13 -17.53 17.57 -2.57
N ILE A 14 -18.35 16.52 -2.55
CA ILE A 14 -19.57 16.47 -1.73
C ILE A 14 -19.23 16.60 -0.25
N TYR A 15 -18.20 15.90 0.22
CA TYR A 15 -17.73 15.98 1.61
C TYR A 15 -17.43 17.42 2.06
N PHE A 16 -16.65 18.18 1.26
CA PHE A 16 -16.33 19.57 1.59
C PHE A 16 -17.52 20.53 1.41
N SER A 17 -18.55 20.12 0.67
CA SER A 17 -19.78 20.90 0.46
C SER A 17 -20.80 20.72 1.60
N LEU A 18 -20.65 19.71 2.47
CA LEU A 18 -21.58 19.39 3.57
C LEU A 18 -21.39 20.26 4.84
N LYS A 19 -20.93 21.50 4.70
CA LYS A 19 -20.67 22.40 5.85
C LYS A 19 -21.98 22.72 6.60
N GLY A 20 -22.12 22.20 7.82
CA GLY A 20 -23.32 22.41 8.65
C GLY A 20 -24.50 21.47 8.35
N ALA A 21 -24.31 20.43 7.53
CA ALA A 21 -25.34 19.44 7.24
C ALA A 21 -25.62 18.52 8.44
N ALA A 22 -26.82 17.92 8.46
CA ALA A 22 -27.18 16.94 9.50
C ALA A 22 -26.24 15.72 9.46
N PRO A 23 -25.90 15.10 10.61
CA PRO A 23 -24.95 13.98 10.68
C PRO A 23 -25.28 12.79 9.76
N VAL A 24 -26.57 12.57 9.50
CA VAL A 24 -27.04 11.50 8.60
C VAL A 24 -26.44 11.63 7.19
N TYR A 25 -26.41 12.84 6.61
CA TYR A 25 -25.86 13.06 5.28
C TYR A 25 -24.35 12.85 5.24
N PHE A 26 -23.66 13.19 6.33
CA PHE A 26 -22.23 12.93 6.48
C PHE A 26 -21.94 11.42 6.48
N TYR A 27 -22.69 10.62 7.25
CA TYR A 27 -22.49 9.16 7.30
C TYR A 27 -22.84 8.46 5.99
N ILE A 28 -23.90 8.90 5.29
CA ILE A 28 -24.24 8.38 3.97
C ILE A 28 -23.10 8.68 2.97
N ASN A 29 -22.57 9.89 2.97
CA ASN A 29 -21.44 10.24 2.09
C ASN A 29 -20.19 9.39 2.40
N MET A 30 -19.90 9.16 3.68
CA MET A 30 -18.80 8.26 4.09
C MET A 30 -19.01 6.82 3.61
N PHE A 31 -20.23 6.29 3.70
CA PHE A 31 -20.55 4.96 3.20
C PHE A 31 -20.36 4.85 1.68
N LEU A 32 -20.91 5.81 0.92
CA LEU A 32 -20.81 5.83 -0.54
C LEU A 32 -19.37 6.03 -1.03
N MET A 33 -18.58 6.82 -0.31
CA MET A 33 -17.15 7.01 -0.60
C MET A 33 -16.35 5.71 -0.43
N GLY A 34 -16.81 4.78 0.42
CA GLY A 34 -16.17 3.47 0.61
C GLY A 34 -16.21 2.56 -0.62
N ILE A 35 -17.25 2.67 -1.45
CA ILE A 35 -17.43 1.82 -2.65
C ILE A 35 -16.27 1.98 -3.66
N PRO A 36 -15.96 3.19 -4.17
CA PRO A 36 -14.84 3.37 -5.09
C PRO A 36 -13.49 3.11 -4.42
N MET A 37 -13.38 3.31 -3.10
CA MET A 37 -12.16 3.05 -2.33
C MET A 37 -11.83 1.54 -2.30
N GLY A 38 -12.82 0.67 -2.14
CA GLY A 38 -12.62 -0.79 -2.21
C GLY A 38 -12.07 -1.27 -3.57
N GLY A 39 -12.56 -0.69 -4.67
CA GLY A 39 -12.07 -1.00 -6.02
C GLY A 39 -10.62 -0.58 -6.28
N LEU A 40 -10.19 0.57 -5.71
CA LEU A 40 -8.79 1.00 -5.82
C LEU A 40 -7.83 0.08 -5.07
N TRP A 41 -8.24 -0.48 -3.93
CA TRP A 41 -7.40 -1.43 -3.19
C TRP A 41 -7.11 -2.70 -3.99
N ALA A 42 -8.09 -3.21 -4.74
CA ALA A 42 -7.87 -4.36 -5.61
C ALA A 42 -6.86 -4.02 -6.73
N ILE A 43 -7.05 -2.88 -7.41
CA ILE A 43 -6.16 -2.44 -8.49
C ILE A 43 -4.73 -2.18 -7.97
N PHE A 44 -4.61 -1.62 -6.77
CA PHE A 44 -3.32 -1.39 -6.11
C PHE A 44 -2.56 -2.70 -5.89
N VAL A 45 -3.22 -3.72 -5.35
CA VAL A 45 -2.60 -5.03 -5.09
C VAL A 45 -2.22 -5.72 -6.40
N THR A 46 -3.06 -5.64 -7.44
CA THR A 46 -2.75 -6.25 -8.74
C THR A 46 -1.60 -5.54 -9.43
N ALA A 47 -1.61 -4.20 -9.49
CA ALA A 47 -0.53 -3.42 -10.10
C ALA A 47 0.80 -3.65 -9.38
N ALA A 48 0.78 -3.78 -8.05
CA ALA A 48 1.96 -4.13 -7.28
C ALA A 48 2.45 -5.56 -7.56
N SER A 49 1.53 -6.49 -7.82
CA SER A 49 1.85 -7.88 -8.16
C SER A 49 2.43 -8.05 -9.57
N GLU A 50 2.07 -7.16 -10.50
CA GLU A 50 2.55 -7.16 -11.88
C GLU A 50 4.02 -6.75 -11.99
N GLN A 51 4.56 -6.07 -10.97
CA GLN A 51 5.95 -5.63 -10.95
C GLN A 51 6.96 -6.76 -10.67
N PHE A 52 6.49 -7.94 -10.27
CA PHE A 52 7.34 -9.04 -9.80
C PHE A 52 6.98 -10.38 -10.45
N GLY A 53 7.99 -11.26 -10.53
CA GLY A 53 7.84 -12.61 -11.03
C GLY A 53 6.84 -13.47 -10.23
N THR A 54 6.37 -14.54 -10.87
CA THR A 54 5.34 -15.45 -10.35
C THR A 54 5.68 -16.08 -8.99
N ASN A 55 6.96 -16.33 -8.73
CA ASN A 55 7.49 -17.00 -7.53
C ASN A 55 7.30 -16.19 -6.24
N ILE A 56 7.38 -14.85 -6.30
CA ILE A 56 7.23 -13.99 -5.11
C ILE A 56 5.94 -13.15 -5.11
N ARG A 57 5.12 -13.28 -6.16
CA ARG A 57 3.88 -12.50 -6.35
C ARG A 57 2.90 -12.60 -5.17
N ALA A 58 2.74 -13.79 -4.58
CA ALA A 58 1.88 -13.99 -3.40
C ALA A 58 2.42 -13.29 -2.14
N THR A 59 3.74 -13.28 -1.98
CA THR A 59 4.42 -12.60 -0.86
C THR A 59 4.32 -11.08 -1.01
N VAL A 60 4.52 -10.56 -2.22
CA VAL A 60 4.47 -9.13 -2.52
C VAL A 60 3.05 -8.57 -2.34
N THR A 61 2.04 -9.26 -2.88
CA THR A 61 0.62 -8.86 -2.79
C THR A 61 0.10 -8.76 -1.36
N THR A 62 0.69 -9.50 -0.43
CA THR A 62 0.35 -9.45 0.99
C THR A 62 1.22 -8.47 1.78
N THR A 63 2.51 -8.35 1.44
CA THR A 63 3.47 -7.48 2.14
C THR A 63 3.21 -6.01 1.87
N ILE A 64 2.93 -5.63 0.62
CA ILE A 64 2.77 -4.23 0.23
C ILE A 64 1.59 -3.56 0.96
N PRO A 65 0.37 -4.14 1.03
CA PRO A 65 -0.71 -3.57 1.82
C PRO A 65 -0.41 -3.48 3.32
N ASN A 66 0.34 -4.44 3.87
CA ASN A 66 0.77 -4.39 5.26
C ASN A 66 1.77 -3.26 5.50
N PHE A 67 2.65 -2.97 4.55
CA PHE A 67 3.54 -1.81 4.61
C PHE A 67 2.75 -0.50 4.56
N VAL A 68 1.74 -0.39 3.69
CA VAL A 68 0.85 0.79 3.67
C VAL A 68 0.17 1.00 5.02
N ARG A 69 -0.32 -0.08 5.64
CA ARG A 69 -0.89 -0.04 7.00
C ARG A 69 0.16 0.42 8.03
N GLY A 70 1.38 -0.10 7.98
CA GLY A 70 2.49 0.40 8.81
C GLY A 70 2.83 1.88 8.57
N GLY A 71 2.72 2.35 7.33
CA GLY A 71 2.91 3.76 7.00
C GLY A 71 1.85 4.68 7.61
N THR A 72 0.61 4.20 7.78
CA THR A 72 -0.46 5.02 8.37
C THR A 72 -0.19 5.44 9.81
N ILE A 73 0.50 4.61 10.61
CA ILE A 73 0.87 5.03 11.98
C ILE A 73 1.92 6.15 11.96
N LEU A 74 2.86 6.14 11.01
CA LEU A 74 3.83 7.23 10.83
C LEU A 74 3.14 8.53 10.42
N MET A 75 2.20 8.47 9.48
CA MET A 75 1.42 9.64 9.06
C MET A 75 0.60 10.24 10.21
N THR A 76 -0.11 9.40 10.97
CA THR A 76 -0.96 9.85 12.07
C THR A 76 -0.16 10.38 13.25
N THR A 77 0.99 9.78 13.58
CA THR A 77 1.90 10.30 14.61
C THR A 77 2.53 11.64 14.22
N MET A 78 2.94 11.82 12.97
CA MET A 78 3.40 13.13 12.47
C MET A 78 2.30 14.19 12.55
N LEU A 79 1.06 13.84 12.15
CA LEU A 79 -0.08 14.75 12.25
C LEU A 79 -0.35 15.15 13.70
N ALA A 80 -0.36 14.18 14.62
CA ALA A 80 -0.57 14.42 16.05
C ALA A 80 0.55 15.29 16.66
N ALA A 81 1.80 15.12 16.23
CA ALA A 81 2.93 15.91 16.70
C ALA A 81 2.90 17.37 16.20
N LEU A 82 2.39 17.62 14.98
CA LEU A 82 2.27 18.96 14.41
C LEU A 82 1.01 19.71 14.90
N THR A 83 -0.06 18.99 15.22
CA THR A 83 -1.37 19.57 15.59
C THR A 83 -1.28 20.60 16.72
N PRO A 84 -0.52 20.39 17.82
CA PRO A 84 -0.38 21.37 18.90
C PRO A 84 0.30 22.68 18.48
N LYS A 85 1.12 22.66 17.42
CA LYS A 85 1.93 23.81 16.99
C LYS A 85 1.30 24.62 15.86
N ALA A 86 0.66 23.94 14.91
CA ALA A 86 0.15 24.54 13.68
C ALA A 86 -1.39 24.47 13.54
N GLY A 87 -2.07 23.76 14.44
CA GLY A 87 -3.50 23.47 14.33
C GLY A 87 -3.80 22.32 13.36
N LEU A 88 -4.97 21.69 13.51
CA LEU A 88 -5.34 20.47 12.76
C LEU A 88 -5.31 20.67 11.24
N TRP A 89 -5.86 21.78 10.75
CA TRP A 89 -5.94 22.09 9.32
C TRP A 89 -4.55 22.23 8.68
N SER A 90 -3.72 23.13 9.22
CA SER A 90 -2.37 23.39 8.69
C SER A 90 -1.48 22.15 8.79
N SER A 91 -1.60 21.39 9.89
CA SER A 91 -0.87 20.13 10.07
C SER A 91 -1.26 19.09 9.02
N GLY A 92 -2.56 18.97 8.72
CA GLY A 92 -3.07 18.09 7.66
C GLY A 92 -2.54 18.46 6.27
N VAL A 93 -2.48 19.76 5.96
CA VAL A 93 -1.91 20.24 4.69
C VAL A 93 -0.42 19.93 4.58
N ILE A 94 0.36 20.19 5.64
CA ILE A 94 1.82 19.94 5.64
C ILE A 94 2.11 18.45 5.46
N VAL A 95 1.46 17.59 6.26
CA VAL A 95 1.64 16.13 6.16
C VAL A 95 1.15 15.62 4.79
N GLY A 96 0.01 16.11 4.32
CA GLY A 96 -0.53 15.75 3.01
C GLY A 96 0.44 16.06 1.86
N ILE A 97 0.97 17.29 1.81
CA ILE A 97 1.93 17.70 0.78
C ILE A 97 3.20 16.86 0.84
N LEU A 98 3.72 16.60 2.03
CA LEU A 98 4.93 15.80 2.22
C LEU A 98 4.76 14.39 1.63
N PHE A 99 3.71 13.67 2.00
CA PHE A 99 3.50 12.29 1.56
C PHE A 99 3.08 12.19 0.09
N ILE A 100 2.31 13.15 -0.43
CA ILE A 100 2.03 13.24 -1.87
C ILE A 100 3.32 13.51 -2.65
N GLY A 101 4.20 14.38 -2.15
CA GLY A 101 5.50 14.64 -2.78
C GLY A 101 6.37 13.39 -2.87
N ILE A 102 6.46 12.62 -1.77
CA ILE A 102 7.19 11.34 -1.75
C ILE A 102 6.57 10.35 -2.74
N ALA A 103 5.23 10.26 -2.79
CA ALA A 103 4.53 9.37 -3.71
C ALA A 103 4.81 9.73 -5.18
N LEU A 104 4.80 11.02 -5.53
CA LEU A 104 5.11 11.48 -6.89
C LEU A 104 6.54 11.11 -7.28
N VAL A 105 7.51 11.34 -6.39
CA VAL A 105 8.90 10.94 -6.64
C VAL A 105 9.00 9.42 -6.82
N SER A 106 8.33 8.63 -5.99
CA SER A 106 8.32 7.16 -6.10
C SER A 106 7.77 6.66 -7.44
N VAL A 107 6.75 7.32 -7.99
CA VAL A 107 6.18 6.95 -9.30
C VAL A 107 7.21 7.13 -10.41
N PHE A 108 8.04 8.17 -10.37
CA PHE A 108 9.09 8.38 -11.39
C PHE A 108 10.17 7.30 -11.40
N PHE A 109 10.40 6.61 -10.27
CA PHE A 109 11.37 5.52 -10.16
C PHE A 109 10.76 4.13 -10.38
N THR A 110 9.44 4.03 -10.57
CA THR A 110 8.77 2.74 -10.80
C THR A 110 8.88 2.37 -12.28
N GLU A 111 9.28 1.12 -12.55
CA GLU A 111 9.37 0.61 -13.91
C GLU A 111 7.97 0.43 -14.54
N GLU A 112 7.88 0.75 -15.83
CA GLU A 112 6.66 0.50 -16.60
C GLU A 112 6.53 -0.99 -16.91
N THR A 113 5.38 -1.55 -16.56
CA THR A 113 5.07 -2.98 -16.72
C THR A 113 4.42 -3.30 -18.07
N TYR A 114 4.11 -2.27 -18.88
CA TYR A 114 3.39 -2.46 -20.14
C TYR A 114 4.25 -3.21 -21.17
N GLY A 115 3.81 -4.43 -21.53
CA GLY A 115 4.49 -5.30 -22.49
C GLY A 115 5.56 -6.22 -21.89
N LYS A 116 5.72 -6.22 -20.56
CA LYS A 116 6.58 -7.18 -19.86
C LYS A 116 5.86 -8.54 -19.77
N ASP A 117 6.56 -9.61 -20.11
CA ASP A 117 6.06 -10.96 -19.82
C ASP A 117 6.08 -11.16 -18.30
N LEU A 118 4.96 -11.57 -17.72
CA LEU A 118 4.80 -11.73 -16.27
C LEU A 118 5.13 -13.15 -15.80
N ASP A 119 5.22 -14.11 -16.72
CA ASP A 119 5.59 -15.50 -16.42
C ASP A 119 7.11 -15.69 -16.41
N TYR A 120 7.79 -14.83 -15.66
CA TYR A 120 9.19 -15.03 -15.31
C TYR A 120 9.31 -15.34 -13.81
N GLN A 121 10.39 -16.03 -13.45
CA GLN A 121 10.78 -16.22 -12.08
C GLN A 121 11.86 -15.21 -11.75
N GLU A 122 11.76 -14.55 -10.59
CA GLU A 122 12.89 -13.80 -10.06
C GLU A 122 14.03 -14.80 -9.83
N ASP A 123 15.13 -14.61 -10.53
CA ASP A 123 16.24 -15.58 -10.59
C ASP A 123 16.94 -15.61 -9.22
N ASN A 124 16.54 -16.58 -8.39
CA ASN A 124 17.35 -16.98 -7.26
C ASN A 124 18.49 -17.80 -7.86
N HIS A 125 19.63 -17.17 -8.16
CA HIS A 125 20.89 -17.84 -8.49
C HIS A 125 21.44 -18.70 -7.32
N ALA A 126 20.57 -19.46 -6.63
CA ALA A 126 20.95 -20.51 -5.72
C ALA A 126 21.44 -21.69 -6.58
N LEU A 127 22.76 -21.77 -6.74
CA LEU A 127 23.43 -22.88 -7.41
C LEU A 127 23.45 -24.16 -6.56
N ALA A 128 23.04 -24.07 -5.30
CA ALA A 128 22.83 -25.18 -4.38
C ALA A 128 21.86 -24.72 -3.26
N ASP A 129 20.88 -25.55 -2.94
CA ASP A 129 20.06 -25.42 -1.72
C ASP A 129 20.50 -26.47 -0.71
N SER A 130 20.71 -26.09 0.55
CA SER A 130 21.17 -27.02 1.60
C SER A 130 20.28 -26.97 2.82
N ASN A 131 19.61 -28.08 3.13
CA ASN A 131 18.79 -28.22 4.32
C ASN A 131 19.56 -28.93 5.43
N PHE A 132 19.35 -28.46 6.66
CA PHE A 132 20.06 -28.93 7.83
C PHE A 132 19.09 -29.52 8.85
N VAL A 133 19.27 -30.80 9.18
CA VAL A 133 18.45 -31.49 10.18
C VAL A 133 19.18 -31.49 11.52
N MET A 134 18.62 -30.81 12.54
CA MET A 134 19.13 -30.79 13.92
C MET A 134 18.37 -31.74 14.85
N THR A 135 19.10 -32.42 15.74
CA THR A 135 18.55 -33.10 16.92
C THR A 135 18.17 -32.06 17.97
N ALA A 136 17.20 -32.37 18.85
CA ALA A 136 16.79 -31.51 19.96
C ALA A 136 17.94 -31.13 20.94
N SER A 137 19.05 -31.89 20.94
CA SER A 137 20.28 -31.60 21.69
C SER A 137 21.23 -30.61 20.99
N GLY A 138 20.87 -30.13 19.79
CA GLY A 138 21.68 -29.21 18.97
C GLY A 138 22.68 -29.91 18.04
N ALA A 139 22.70 -31.24 17.99
CA ALA A 139 23.59 -32.00 17.10
C ALA A 139 23.06 -32.05 15.66
N VAL A 140 23.94 -31.84 14.68
CA VAL A 140 23.66 -31.95 13.25
C VAL A 140 23.53 -33.42 12.85
N VAL A 141 22.45 -33.77 12.18
CA VAL A 141 22.18 -35.15 11.76
C VAL A 141 22.44 -35.35 10.28
N GLU A 142 22.03 -34.40 9.45
CA GLU A 142 22.12 -34.53 8.00
C GLU A 142 22.22 -33.15 7.32
N ILE A 143 23.05 -33.10 6.28
CA ILE A 143 23.15 -31.98 5.35
C ILE A 143 22.77 -32.53 3.97
N GLN A 144 21.57 -32.21 3.52
CA GLN A 144 21.13 -32.54 2.16
C GLN A 144 21.31 -31.30 1.29
N ALA A 145 22.16 -31.40 0.26
CA ALA A 145 22.33 -30.36 -0.74
C ALA A 145 21.78 -30.84 -2.09
N THR A 146 21.04 -29.99 -2.81
CA THR A 146 20.62 -30.22 -4.21
C THR A 146 21.09 -29.07 -5.08
#